data_AF-A0A2N3FXY9-F1
#
_entry.id   AF-A0A2N3FXY9-F1
#
_cell.length_a   1.000
_cell.length_b   1.000
_cell.length_c   1.000
_cell.angle_alpha   90.00
_cell.angle_beta   90.00
_cell.angle_gamma   90.00
#
_symmetry.space_group_name_H-M   'P 1'
#
loop_
_entity.id
_entity.type
_entity.pdbx_description
1 polymer ?
#
loop_
_entity_poly.entity_id
_entity_poly.type
_entity_poly.pdbx_seq_one_letter_code
_entity_poly.pdbx_strand_id
1 'polypeptide(L)'
;MRQGLSRYEPGAHLWAPFVVHFRGGVASLLAFVIAYFATVPLEDAMALLTLGAYTIVPAAGALYATVWGFMSVAILHRLRYRDRLRLHFAWYAGVGAVALTLFALATLAVSRGIATGYYDPSTSPLFLAFLAGAPVVGAAGAVFGRWVIDKGIIWHRWIVREPLPDVFTFVEGKHDKDDFKRL
;
A
#
# COMPACT_ATOMS: atom_id res chain seq x y z
N MET A 1 -12.79 17.40 10.22
CA MET A 1 -13.15 15.99 10.52
C MET A 1 -13.47 15.29 9.20
N ARG A 2 -13.17 13.99 9.03
CA ARG A 2 -13.50 13.26 7.78
C ARG A 2 -14.85 12.57 7.93
N GLN A 3 -15.70 12.68 6.92
CA GLN A 3 -16.98 11.98 6.85
C GLN A 3 -16.92 10.92 5.75
N GLY A 4 -17.22 9.67 6.09
CA GLY A 4 -17.38 8.60 5.12
C GLY A 4 -18.65 8.77 4.31
N LEU A 5 -18.59 8.46 3.02
CA LEU A 5 -19.69 8.55 2.05
C LEU A 5 -19.91 7.19 1.39
N SER A 6 -21.17 6.85 1.12
CA SER A 6 -21.55 5.60 0.44
C SER A 6 -21.40 5.67 -1.09
N ARG A 7 -21.31 6.88 -1.65
CA ARG A 7 -21.17 7.14 -3.09
C ARG A 7 -20.32 8.39 -3.32
N TYR A 8 -19.90 8.59 -4.57
CA TYR A 8 -19.22 9.81 -4.98
C TYR A 8 -20.13 11.02 -4.80
N GLU A 9 -19.60 12.07 -4.17
CA GLU A 9 -20.22 13.40 -4.05
C GLU A 9 -19.21 14.47 -4.48
N PRO A 10 -19.66 15.65 -4.94
CA PRO A 10 -18.76 16.76 -5.23
C PRO A 10 -17.85 17.09 -4.04
N GLY A 11 -16.53 17.11 -4.28
CA GLY A 11 -15.52 17.32 -3.22
C GLY A 11 -15.14 16.05 -2.43
N ALA A 12 -15.70 14.89 -2.78
CA ALA A 12 -15.28 13.61 -2.21
C ALA A 12 -13.89 13.19 -2.74
N HIS A 13 -13.13 12.49 -1.91
CA HIS A 13 -11.85 11.89 -2.25
C HIS A 13 -11.76 10.46 -1.70
N LEU A 14 -11.06 9.60 -2.42
CA LEU A 14 -10.82 8.23 -1.98
C LEU A 14 -9.84 8.21 -0.80
N TRP A 15 -10.13 7.36 0.18
CA TRP A 15 -9.24 7.12 1.30
C TRP A 15 -9.38 5.68 1.82
N ALA A 16 -8.28 5.15 2.34
CA ALA A 16 -8.23 3.91 3.11
C ALA A 16 -7.18 4.06 4.22
N PRO A 17 -7.36 3.40 5.38
CA PRO A 17 -6.35 3.40 6.45
C PRO A 17 -5.12 2.59 6.05
N PHE A 18 -3.96 2.90 6.64
CA PHE A 18 -2.68 2.22 6.34
C PHE A 18 -2.78 0.70 6.47
N VAL A 19 -3.52 0.19 7.46
CA VAL A 19 -3.70 -1.26 7.67
C VAL A 19 -4.30 -1.97 6.44
N VAL A 20 -5.18 -1.30 5.69
CA VAL A 20 -5.74 -1.84 4.44
C VAL A 20 -4.65 -1.92 3.36
N HIS A 21 -3.83 -0.88 3.24
CA HIS A 21 -2.70 -0.85 2.31
C HIS A 21 -1.63 -1.90 2.64
N PHE A 22 -1.35 -2.09 3.93
CA PHE A 22 -0.45 -3.14 4.42
C PHE A 22 -0.95 -4.54 4.05
N ARG A 23 -2.25 -4.83 4.27
CA ARG A 23 -2.86 -6.10 3.83
C ARG A 23 -2.76 -6.30 2.33
N GLY A 24 -2.92 -5.22 1.55
CA GLY A 24 -2.66 -5.24 0.11
C GLY A 24 -1.21 -5.56 -0.27
N GLY A 25 -0.24 -5.13 0.54
CA GLY A 25 1.17 -5.48 0.38
C GLY A 25 1.50 -6.92 0.75
N VAL A 26 0.86 -7.46 1.78
CA VAL A 26 0.94 -8.90 2.07
C VAL A 26 0.33 -9.71 0.92
N ALA A 27 -0.81 -9.25 0.40
CA ALA A 27 -1.46 -9.90 -0.73
C ALA A 27 -0.64 -9.83 -2.02
N SER A 28 0.10 -8.74 -2.28
CA SER A 28 0.91 -8.65 -3.49
C SER A 28 2.10 -9.62 -3.51
N LEU A 29 2.52 -10.12 -2.35
CA LEU A 29 3.56 -11.15 -2.23
C LEU A 29 3.06 -12.56 -2.59
N LEU A 30 1.75 -12.83 -2.60
CA LEU A 30 1.21 -14.18 -2.88
C LEU A 30 1.66 -14.71 -4.24
N ALA A 31 1.66 -13.86 -5.28
CA ALA A 31 2.12 -14.26 -6.61
C ALA A 31 3.60 -14.66 -6.62
N PHE A 32 4.43 -13.94 -5.85
CA PHE A 32 5.84 -14.26 -5.69
C PHE A 32 6.05 -15.55 -4.90
N VAL A 33 5.32 -15.75 -3.81
CA VAL A 33 5.36 -16.96 -2.99
C VAL A 33 4.95 -18.19 -3.81
N ILE A 34 3.86 -18.10 -4.58
CA ILE A 34 3.41 -19.19 -5.47
C ILE A 34 4.46 -19.50 -6.53
N ALA A 35 5.02 -18.47 -7.19
CA ALA A 35 6.06 -18.66 -8.19
C ALA A 35 7.31 -19.32 -7.59
N TYR A 36 7.76 -18.85 -6.43
CA TYR A 36 8.90 -19.40 -5.72
C TYR A 36 8.69 -20.88 -5.39
N PHE A 37 7.61 -21.24 -4.72
CA PHE A 37 7.32 -22.64 -4.35
C PHE A 37 7.01 -23.55 -5.54
N ALA A 38 6.53 -23.01 -6.66
CA ALA A 38 6.36 -23.79 -7.89
C ALA A 38 7.70 -24.08 -8.62
N THR A 39 8.74 -23.29 -8.35
CA THR A 39 10.04 -23.40 -9.05
C THR A 39 11.15 -24.04 -8.22
N VAL A 40 11.02 -24.10 -6.89
CA VAL A 40 12.05 -24.65 -5.99
C VAL A 40 11.69 -26.09 -5.61
N PRO A 41 12.60 -27.07 -5.76
CA PRO A 41 12.40 -28.43 -5.27
C PRO A 41 12.09 -28.43 -3.77
N LEU A 42 11.12 -29.25 -3.34
CA LEU A 42 10.63 -29.26 -1.95
C LEU A 42 11.76 -29.53 -0.93
N GLU A 43 12.76 -30.33 -1.31
CA GLU A 43 13.92 -30.67 -0.48
C GLU A 43 14.81 -29.43 -0.20
N ASP A 44 15.06 -28.60 -1.22
CA ASP A 44 15.86 -27.37 -1.09
C ASP A 44 15.12 -26.30 -0.26
N ALA A 45 13.80 -26.19 -0.45
CA ALA A 45 12.95 -25.30 0.34
C ALA A 45 12.94 -25.68 1.83
N MET A 46 12.93 -26.98 2.12
CA MET A 46 12.98 -27.52 3.49
C MET A 46 14.34 -27.26 4.15
N ALA A 47 15.45 -27.44 3.42
CA ALA A 47 16.79 -27.15 3.91
C ALA A 47 16.97 -25.66 4.27
N LEU A 48 16.46 -24.74 3.44
CA LEU A 48 16.43 -23.30 3.71
C LEU A 48 15.66 -22.96 4.99
N LEU A 49 14.48 -23.56 5.19
CA LEU A 49 13.68 -23.37 6.40
C LEU A 49 14.43 -23.79 7.67
N THR A 50 15.20 -24.89 7.62
CA THR A 50 16.00 -25.36 8.75
C THR A 50 17.23 -24.50 9.06
N LEU A 51 17.75 -23.74 8.08
CA LEU A 51 18.94 -22.89 8.22
C LEU A 51 18.65 -21.47 8.75
N GLY A 52 17.45 -21.23 9.29
CA GLY A 52 17.06 -19.91 9.81
C GLY A 52 16.30 -19.02 8.82
N ALA A 53 15.94 -19.52 7.63
CA ALA A 53 15.08 -18.75 6.73
C ALA A 53 13.70 -18.44 7.34
N TYR A 54 13.26 -19.23 8.33
CA TYR A 54 11.99 -19.00 9.05
C TYR A 54 11.93 -17.67 9.81
N THR A 55 13.05 -17.01 10.13
CA THR A 55 13.07 -15.67 10.73
C THR A 55 13.29 -14.57 9.68
N ILE A 56 14.20 -14.80 8.74
CA ILE A 56 14.60 -13.81 7.73
C ILE A 56 13.48 -13.57 6.71
N VAL A 57 12.81 -14.64 6.25
CA VAL A 57 11.76 -14.54 5.22
C VAL A 57 10.54 -13.76 5.72
N PRO A 58 9.98 -14.02 6.92
CA PRO A 58 8.89 -13.20 7.46
C PRO A 58 9.31 -11.75 7.71
N ALA A 59 10.53 -11.49 8.19
CA ALA A 59 11.02 -10.14 8.40
C ALA A 59 11.14 -9.36 7.08
N ALA A 60 11.70 -9.97 6.04
CA ALA A 60 11.79 -9.39 4.70
C ALA A 60 10.41 -9.17 4.08
N GLY A 61 9.49 -10.12 4.25
CA GLY A 61 8.09 -9.99 3.82
C GLY A 61 7.35 -8.86 4.52
N ALA A 62 7.53 -8.72 5.84
CA ALA A 62 6.95 -7.62 6.62
C ALA A 62 7.52 -6.26 6.21
N LEU A 63 8.84 -6.18 5.98
CA LEU A 63 9.50 -4.97 5.49
C LEU A 63 8.95 -4.58 4.12
N TYR A 64 8.87 -5.52 3.18
CA TYR A 64 8.30 -5.28 1.86
C TYR A 64 6.85 -4.80 1.96
N ALA A 65 6.00 -5.49 2.73
CA ALA A 65 4.59 -5.13 2.89
C ALA A 65 4.41 -3.74 3.52
N THR A 66 5.32 -3.35 4.42
CA THR A 66 5.34 -2.03 5.04
C THR A 66 5.69 -0.94 4.03
N VAL A 67 6.79 -1.12 3.28
CA VAL A 67 7.22 -0.18 2.22
C VAL A 67 6.13 -0.06 1.14
N TRP A 68 5.57 -1.20 0.72
CA TRP A 68 4.45 -1.23 -0.20
C TRP A 68 3.23 -0.49 0.35
N GLY A 69 2.91 -0.66 1.63
CA GLY A 69 1.82 0.05 2.29
C GLY A 69 1.96 1.56 2.17
N PHE A 70 3.17 2.10 2.43
CA PHE A 70 3.44 3.53 2.26
C PHE A 70 3.32 3.99 0.81
N MET A 71 3.90 3.23 -0.13
CA MET A 71 3.80 3.54 -1.56
C MET A 71 2.34 3.51 -2.04
N SER A 72 1.56 2.54 -1.59
CA SER A 72 0.15 2.38 -1.92
C SER A 72 -0.70 3.52 -1.37
N VAL A 73 -0.44 3.98 -0.14
CA VAL A 73 -1.05 5.21 0.41
C VAL A 73 -0.72 6.41 -0.47
N ALA A 74 0.55 6.58 -0.89
CA ALA A 74 0.97 7.68 -1.74
C ALA A 74 0.31 7.64 -3.13
N ILE A 75 0.18 6.46 -3.74
CA ILE A 75 -0.54 6.27 -5.00
C ILE A 75 -2.00 6.66 -4.84
N LEU A 76 -2.69 6.13 -3.81
CA LEU A 76 -4.09 6.46 -3.58
C LEU A 76 -4.27 7.95 -3.31
N HIS A 77 -3.37 8.59 -2.56
CA HIS A 77 -3.40 10.02 -2.30
C HIS A 77 -3.27 10.86 -3.56
N ARG A 78 -2.42 10.47 -4.52
CA ARG A 78 -2.29 11.13 -5.83
C ARG A 78 -3.50 10.89 -6.75
N LEU A 79 -4.12 9.71 -6.64
CA LEU A 79 -5.27 9.32 -7.45
C LEU A 79 -6.62 9.59 -6.79
N ARG A 80 -6.64 10.25 -5.63
CA ARG A 80 -7.83 10.33 -4.76
C ARG A 80 -9.05 11.00 -5.39
N TYR A 81 -8.84 11.84 -6.40
CA TYR A 81 -9.90 12.53 -7.16
C TYR A 81 -10.17 11.91 -8.53
N ARG A 82 -9.46 10.84 -8.89
CA ARG A 82 -9.63 10.14 -10.16
C ARG A 82 -10.56 8.95 -9.95
N ASP A 83 -11.68 8.98 -10.66
CA ASP A 83 -12.74 7.96 -10.71
C ASP A 83 -12.43 6.80 -11.67
N ARG A 84 -11.47 6.98 -12.59
CA ARG A 84 -11.10 5.95 -13.58
C ARG A 84 -10.37 4.76 -12.95
N LEU A 85 -11.11 3.70 -12.63
CA LEU A 85 -10.58 2.47 -12.02
C LEU A 85 -9.38 1.86 -12.77
N ARG A 86 -9.42 1.85 -14.12
CA ARG A 86 -8.32 1.33 -14.96
C ARG A 86 -7.00 2.05 -14.70
N LEU A 87 -7.04 3.35 -14.44
CA LEU A 87 -5.86 4.16 -14.15
C LEU A 87 -5.26 3.79 -12.79
N HIS A 88 -6.10 3.46 -11.79
CA HIS A 88 -5.62 2.93 -10.52
C HIS A 88 -4.88 1.62 -10.71
N PHE A 89 -5.47 0.64 -11.41
CA PHE A 89 -4.81 -0.64 -11.66
C PHE A 89 -3.50 -0.48 -12.45
N ALA A 90 -3.46 0.40 -13.45
CA ALA A 90 -2.24 0.68 -14.21
C ALA A 90 -1.12 1.27 -13.34
N TRP A 91 -1.43 2.23 -12.47
CA TRP A 91 -0.45 2.80 -11.54
C TRP A 91 0.05 1.76 -10.54
N TYR A 92 -0.84 0.95 -9.98
CA TYR A 92 -0.44 -0.12 -9.06
C TYR A 92 0.41 -1.17 -9.75
N ALA A 93 0.04 -1.61 -10.95
CA ALA A 93 0.82 -2.57 -11.74
C ALA A 93 2.21 -2.04 -12.07
N GLY A 94 2.30 -0.79 -12.56
CA GLY A 94 3.59 -0.17 -12.92
C GLY A 94 4.50 0.02 -11.71
N VAL A 95 3.96 0.51 -10.59
CA VAL A 95 4.74 0.66 -9.36
C VAL A 95 5.12 -0.70 -8.78
N GLY A 96 4.24 -1.71 -8.87
CA GLY A 96 4.51 -3.10 -8.50
C GLY A 96 5.68 -3.71 -9.24
N ALA A 97 5.67 -3.57 -10.57
CA ALA A 97 6.75 -4.05 -11.43
C ALA A 97 8.10 -3.45 -11.01
N VAL A 98 8.17 -2.14 -10.82
CA VAL A 98 9.40 -1.45 -10.40
C VAL A 98 9.81 -1.87 -8.99
N ALA A 99 8.88 -1.88 -8.04
CA ALA A 99 9.18 -2.19 -6.64
C ALA A 99 9.75 -3.60 -6.47
N LEU A 100 9.13 -4.61 -7.10
CA LEU A 100 9.61 -5.98 -6.99
C LEU A 100 10.93 -6.17 -7.74
N THR A 101 11.11 -5.51 -8.89
CA THR A 101 12.38 -5.57 -9.63
C THR A 101 13.53 -5.00 -8.81
N LEU A 102 13.35 -3.82 -8.19
CA LEU A 102 14.37 -3.22 -7.33
C LEU A 102 14.65 -4.11 -6.10
N PHE A 103 13.61 -4.66 -5.48
CA PHE A 103 13.76 -5.56 -4.33
C PHE A 103 14.51 -6.84 -4.69
N ALA A 104 14.20 -7.45 -5.84
CA ALA A 104 14.88 -8.63 -6.36
C ALA A 104 16.36 -8.33 -6.66
N LEU A 105 16.65 -7.25 -7.37
CA LEU A 105 18.03 -6.84 -7.69
C LEU A 105 18.85 -6.53 -6.43
N ALA A 106 18.25 -5.85 -5.45
CA ALA A 106 18.90 -5.56 -4.17
C ALA A 106 19.20 -6.85 -3.39
N THR A 107 18.25 -7.79 -3.35
CA THR A 107 18.44 -9.09 -2.69
C THR A 107 19.56 -9.88 -3.36
N LEU A 108 19.60 -9.87 -4.69
CA LEU A 108 20.64 -10.53 -5.46
C LEU A 108 22.02 -9.88 -5.23
N ALA A 109 22.11 -8.55 -5.25
CA ALA A 109 23.33 -7.81 -4.98
C ALA A 109 23.88 -8.09 -3.56
N VAL A 110 23.01 -8.09 -2.54
CA VAL A 110 23.38 -8.41 -1.16
C VAL A 110 23.85 -9.85 -1.03
N SER A 111 23.12 -10.81 -1.63
CA SER A 111 23.49 -12.22 -1.59
C SER A 111 24.88 -12.48 -2.22
N ARG A 112 25.18 -11.79 -3.33
CA ARG A 112 26.50 -11.85 -3.99
C ARG A 112 27.57 -11.17 -3.15
N GLY A 113 27.29 -10.00 -2.57
CA GLY A 113 28.20 -9.30 -1.67
C GLY A 113 28.63 -10.17 -0.49
N ILE A 114 27.70 -10.92 0.10
CA ILE A 114 27.99 -11.86 1.20
C ILE A 114 28.82 -13.05 0.72
N ALA A 115 28.49 -13.63 -0.45
CA ALA A 115 29.14 -14.85 -0.93
C ALA A 115 30.55 -14.61 -1.54
N THR A 116 30.74 -13.50 -2.25
CA THR A 116 31.96 -13.24 -3.03
C THR A 116 32.67 -11.93 -2.70
N GLY A 117 32.12 -11.10 -1.80
CA GLY A 117 32.66 -9.77 -1.48
C GLY A 117 32.36 -8.69 -2.53
N TYR A 118 31.65 -9.04 -3.62
CA TYR A 118 31.30 -8.12 -4.71
C TYR A 118 29.77 -7.95 -4.80
N TYR A 119 29.31 -6.70 -4.80
CA TYR A 119 27.88 -6.35 -4.79
C TYR A 119 27.25 -6.24 -6.18
N ASP A 120 27.86 -6.80 -7.22
CA ASP A 120 27.35 -6.73 -8.59
C ASP A 120 26.34 -7.87 -8.86
N PRO A 121 25.03 -7.56 -8.98
CA PRO A 121 24.00 -8.56 -9.24
C PRO A 121 24.09 -9.19 -10.63
N SER A 122 24.74 -8.52 -11.60
CA SER A 122 24.85 -9.00 -12.99
C SER A 122 25.69 -10.27 -13.13
N THR A 123 26.56 -10.52 -12.16
CA THR A 123 27.43 -11.70 -12.11
C THR A 123 26.70 -12.98 -11.66
N SER A 124 25.43 -12.88 -11.25
CA SER A 124 24.64 -14.02 -10.82
C SER A 124 24.05 -14.77 -12.02
N PRO A 125 24.08 -16.12 -12.05
CA PRO A 125 23.40 -16.89 -13.08
C PRO A 125 21.89 -16.69 -13.10
N LEU A 126 21.30 -16.17 -12.01
CA LEU A 126 19.87 -15.88 -11.91
C LEU A 126 19.50 -14.47 -12.39
N PHE A 127 20.47 -13.62 -12.73
CA PHE A 127 20.25 -12.21 -13.04
C PHE A 127 19.20 -12.00 -14.15
N LEU A 128 19.34 -12.69 -15.28
CA LEU A 128 18.40 -12.57 -16.41
C LEU A 128 17.00 -13.07 -16.05
N ALA A 129 16.91 -14.15 -15.27
CA ALA A 129 15.64 -14.70 -14.81
C ALA A 129 14.90 -13.70 -13.90
N PHE A 130 15.61 -13.07 -12.95
CA PHE A 130 15.04 -12.03 -12.10
C PHE A 130 14.66 -10.78 -12.90
N LEU A 131 15.49 -10.36 -13.86
CA LEU A 131 15.23 -9.17 -14.66
C LEU A 131 13.98 -9.33 -15.54
N ALA A 132 13.73 -10.52 -16.08
CA ALA A 132 12.55 -10.81 -16.90
C ALA A 132 11.30 -11.12 -16.05
N GLY A 133 11.46 -11.90 -14.98
CA GLY A 133 10.34 -12.40 -14.18
C GLY A 133 9.82 -11.40 -13.14
N ALA A 134 10.70 -10.67 -12.46
CA ALA A 134 10.30 -9.77 -11.38
C ALA A 134 9.34 -8.64 -11.80
N PRO A 135 9.49 -8.01 -12.98
CA PRO A 135 8.52 -7.01 -13.44
C PRO A 135 7.11 -7.60 -13.61
N VAL A 136 7.00 -8.78 -14.20
CA VAL A 136 5.71 -9.44 -14.49
C VAL A 136 5.05 -9.90 -13.19
N VAL A 137 5.80 -10.58 -12.33
CA VAL A 137 5.31 -11.04 -11.02
C VAL A 137 4.94 -9.85 -10.14
N GLY A 138 5.74 -8.76 -10.18
CA GLY A 138 5.49 -7.54 -9.44
C GLY A 138 4.22 -6.81 -9.90
N ALA A 139 4.00 -6.73 -11.20
CA ALA A 139 2.77 -6.17 -11.77
C ALA A 139 1.54 -7.00 -11.36
N ALA A 140 1.58 -8.31 -11.56
CA ALA A 140 0.48 -9.22 -11.23
C ALA A 140 0.16 -9.22 -9.73
N GLY A 141 1.20 -9.29 -8.89
CA GLY A 141 1.07 -9.19 -7.44
C GLY A 141 0.46 -7.86 -7.02
N ALA A 142 0.91 -6.74 -7.57
CA ALA A 142 0.35 -5.43 -7.23
C ALA A 142 -1.10 -5.24 -7.69
N VAL A 143 -1.50 -5.82 -8.82
CA VAL A 143 -2.90 -5.86 -9.26
C VAL A 143 -3.76 -6.64 -8.27
N PHE A 144 -3.29 -7.80 -7.83
CA PHE A 144 -3.97 -8.58 -6.80
C PHE A 144 -4.05 -7.84 -5.47
N GLY A 145 -2.96 -7.20 -5.04
CA GLY A 145 -2.94 -6.34 -3.87
C GLY A 145 -3.92 -5.17 -3.97
N ARG A 146 -4.01 -4.52 -5.13
CA ARG A 146 -5.01 -3.46 -5.39
C ARG A 146 -6.44 -3.98 -5.29
N TRP A 147 -6.70 -5.18 -5.77
CA TRP A 147 -8.02 -5.82 -5.65
C TRP A 147 -8.40 -6.07 -4.18
N VAL A 148 -7.45 -6.49 -3.34
CA VAL A 148 -7.66 -6.64 -1.89
C VAL A 148 -7.93 -5.29 -1.22
N ILE A 149 -7.19 -4.24 -1.60
CA ILE A 149 -7.36 -2.88 -1.06
C ILE A 149 -8.73 -2.29 -1.42
N ASP A 150 -9.30 -2.66 -2.58
CA ASP A 150 -10.55 -2.10 -3.09
C ASP A 150 -11.70 -2.21 -2.09
N LYS A 151 -11.76 -3.34 -1.37
CA LYS A 151 -12.78 -3.63 -0.35
C LYS A 151 -12.72 -2.68 0.86
N GLY A 152 -11.60 -1.99 1.06
CA GLY A 152 -11.40 -1.05 2.16
C GLY A 152 -11.30 0.42 1.73
N ILE A 153 -11.44 0.72 0.43
CA ILE A 153 -11.45 2.10 -0.07
C ILE A 153 -12.87 2.68 0.10
N ILE A 154 -12.94 3.84 0.73
CA ILE A 154 -14.20 4.53 1.01
C ILE A 154 -14.08 5.99 0.57
N TRP A 155 -15.15 6.54 0.01
CA TRP A 155 -15.26 7.96 -0.32
C TRP A 155 -15.32 8.80 0.96
N HIS A 156 -14.56 9.88 1.01
CA HIS A 156 -14.52 10.79 2.15
C HIS A 156 -14.68 12.24 1.72
N ARG A 157 -15.36 13.04 2.56
CA ARG A 157 -15.39 14.51 2.45
C ARG A 157 -14.73 15.15 3.66
N TRP A 158 -14.05 16.27 3.43
CA TRP A 158 -13.59 17.13 4.51
C TRP A 158 -14.78 17.95 5.02
N ILE A 159 -15.12 17.77 6.30
CA ILE A 159 -16.02 18.69 6.99
C ILE A 159 -15.17 19.87 7.45
N VAL A 160 -15.36 21.03 6.81
CA VAL A 160 -15.02 22.33 7.39
C VAL A 160 -16.09 22.57 8.45
N ARG A 161 -15.73 22.49 9.73
CA ARG A 161 -16.61 23.01 10.77
C ARG A 161 -16.43 24.52 10.71
N GLU A 162 -17.50 25.25 10.42
CA GLU A 162 -17.52 26.67 10.76
C GLU A 162 -17.20 26.77 12.25
N PRO A 163 -16.32 27.71 12.66
CA PRO A 163 -16.10 27.94 14.08
C PRO A 163 -17.47 28.19 14.72
N LEU A 164 -17.72 27.51 15.84
CA LEU A 164 -18.91 27.80 16.63
C LEU A 164 -18.91 29.32 16.87
N PRO A 165 -20.05 30.01 16.66
CA PRO A 165 -20.13 31.43 16.97
C PRO A 165 -19.67 31.66 18.41
N ASP A 166 -18.97 32.77 18.61
CA ASP A 166 -18.35 33.08 19.89
C ASP A 166 -19.39 32.99 21.02
N VAL A 167 -18.99 32.50 22.19
CA VAL A 167 -19.92 32.26 23.31
C VAL A 167 -20.66 33.56 23.66
N PHE A 168 -20.03 34.72 23.44
CA PHE A 168 -20.62 36.04 23.64
C PHE A 168 -21.75 36.39 22.66
N THR A 169 -21.67 35.97 21.37
CA THR A 169 -22.78 36.16 20.42
C THR A 169 -23.95 35.21 20.71
N PHE A 170 -23.67 34.05 21.32
CA PHE A 170 -24.72 33.13 21.77
C PHE A 170 -25.47 33.62 23.02
N VAL A 171 -24.84 34.47 23.84
CA VAL A 171 -25.44 35.08 25.04
C VAL A 171 -26.27 36.31 24.68
N GLU A 172 -25.90 37.09 23.65
CA GLU A 172 -26.73 38.20 23.15
C GLU A 172 -28.12 37.74 22.71
N GLY A 173 -28.23 36.60 22.01
CA GLY A 173 -29.52 36.02 21.65
C GLY A 173 -30.35 35.50 22.84
N LYS A 174 -29.74 35.34 24.02
CA LYS A 174 -30.44 34.95 25.25
C LYS A 174 -30.98 36.18 26.00
N HIS A 175 -30.32 37.33 25.88
CA HIS A 175 -30.82 38.60 26.41
C HIS A 175 -32.08 39.07 25.65
N ASP A 176 -32.12 38.89 24.33
CA ASP A 176 -33.29 39.22 23.50
C ASP A 176 -34.55 38.41 23.90
N LYS A 177 -34.37 37.16 24.35
CA LYS A 177 -35.49 36.31 24.78
C LYS A 177 -36.09 36.74 26.11
N ASP A 178 -35.31 37.38 26.98
CA ASP A 178 -35.78 37.89 28.25
C ASP A 178 -36.45 39.28 28.10
N ASP A 179 -36.03 40.08 27.12
CA ASP A 179 -36.70 41.35 26.78
C ASP A 179 -38.01 41.13 25.99
N PHE A 180 -38.09 40.12 25.11
CA PHE A 180 -39.34 39.76 24.43
C PHE A 180 -40.43 39.22 25.38
N LYS A 181 -40.05 38.69 26.55
CA LYS A 181 -41.01 38.23 27.58
C LYS A 181 -41.49 39.34 28.52
N ARG A 182 -40.95 40.55 28.39
CA ARG A 182 -41.35 41.74 29.17
C ARG A 182 -42.26 42.69 28.38
N LEU A 183 -42.49 42.42 27.10
CA LEU A 183 -43.58 42.99 26.28
C LEU A 183 -44.83 42.10 26.39
#